data_AF-A0A9Q3GS91-F1
#
_entry.id   AF-A0A9Q3GS91-F1
#
_cell.length_a   1.000
_cell.length_b   1.000
_cell.length_c   1.000
_cell.angle_alpha   90.00
_cell.angle_beta   90.00
_cell.angle_gamma   90.00
#
_symmetry.space_group_name_H-M   'P 1'
#
loop_
_entity.id
_entity.type
_entity.pdbx_description
1 polymer ?
#
loop_
_entity_poly.entity_id
_entity_poly.type
_entity_poly.pdbx_seq_one_letter_code
_entity_poly.pdbx_strand_id
1 'polypeptide(L)'
;MDSKRENSVLTSPVKKISLPKILTKNRPKFAIGEEPLVKMRGHNIELYLDVERPYPPMLRRSPYPESLETRKEIEKHINELLEMNVIRKIGHN
;
A
#
# COMPACT_ATOMS: atom_id res chain seq x y z
N MET A 1 -17.73 20.19 -18.51
CA MET A 1 -18.17 20.87 -17.27
C MET A 1 -19.45 20.17 -16.81
N ASP A 2 -19.40 18.87 -16.48
CA ASP A 2 -20.63 18.06 -16.33
C ASP A 2 -20.68 17.20 -15.06
N SER A 3 -19.81 17.45 -14.07
CA SER A 3 -19.82 16.71 -12.80
C SER A 3 -21.05 17.00 -11.91
N LYS A 4 -21.88 18.01 -12.24
CA LYS A 4 -23.08 18.34 -11.45
C LYS A 4 -24.29 17.47 -11.79
N ARG A 5 -24.36 16.86 -12.98
CA ARG A 5 -25.51 16.03 -13.40
C ARG A 5 -25.45 14.60 -12.87
N GLU A 6 -24.26 14.05 -12.65
CA GLU A 6 -24.12 12.67 -12.19
C GLU A 6 -24.46 12.52 -10.70
N ASN A 7 -24.14 13.52 -9.88
CA ASN A 7 -24.43 13.50 -8.43
C ASN A 7 -25.92 13.68 -8.10
N SER A 8 -26.72 14.31 -8.97
CA SER A 8 -28.18 14.45 -8.75
C SER A 8 -28.94 13.15 -8.98
N VAL A 9 -28.39 12.24 -9.79
CA VAL A 9 -28.97 10.91 -10.07
C VAL A 9 -28.77 9.94 -8.91
N LEU A 10 -27.79 10.20 -8.04
CA LEU A 10 -27.49 9.43 -6.83
C LEU A 10 -28.27 9.89 -5.59
N THR A 11 -28.86 11.08 -5.61
CA THR A 11 -29.58 11.67 -4.45
C THR A 11 -31.07 11.35 -4.39
N SER A 12 -31.62 10.58 -5.34
CA SER A 12 -33.01 10.10 -5.24
C SER A 12 -33.23 9.32 -3.93
N PRO A 13 -34.37 9.50 -3.24
CA PRO A 13 -34.61 8.90 -1.91
C PRO A 13 -34.49 7.37 -1.91
N VAL A 14 -34.86 6.71 -3.02
CA VAL A 14 -34.75 5.26 -3.20
C VAL A 14 -33.29 4.80 -3.29
N LYS A 15 -32.45 5.52 -4.04
CA LYS A 15 -31.01 5.19 -4.17
C LYS A 15 -30.21 5.53 -2.91
N LYS A 16 -30.62 6.56 -2.15
CA LYS A 16 -30.02 6.88 -0.84
C LYS A 16 -30.13 5.75 0.17
N ILE A 17 -31.17 4.91 0.08
CA ILE A 17 -31.36 3.76 0.97
C ILE A 17 -30.59 2.53 0.47
N SER A 18 -30.51 2.34 -0.86
CA SER A 18 -29.82 1.19 -1.44
C SER A 18 -28.30 1.33 -1.47
N LEU A 19 -27.78 2.55 -1.62
CA LEU A 19 -26.34 2.80 -1.75
C LEU A 19 -25.56 2.41 -0.48
N PRO A 20 -25.96 2.79 0.75
CA PRO A 20 -25.28 2.32 1.96
C PRO A 20 -25.28 0.79 2.06
N LYS A 21 -26.37 0.11 1.66
CA LYS A 21 -26.44 -1.36 1.65
C LYS A 21 -25.45 -1.98 0.66
N ILE A 22 -25.26 -1.36 -0.51
CA ILE A 22 -24.32 -1.83 -1.53
C ILE A 22 -22.87 -1.57 -1.09
N LEU A 23 -22.60 -0.41 -0.50
CA LEU A 23 -21.27 -0.04 0.01
C LEU A 23 -20.87 -0.90 1.21
N THR A 24 -21.79 -1.16 2.15
CA THR A 24 -21.51 -2.08 3.27
C THR A 24 -21.33 -3.52 2.79
N LYS A 25 -22.16 -3.99 1.85
CA LYS A 25 -22.01 -5.33 1.25
C LYS A 25 -20.67 -5.52 0.54
N ASN A 26 -20.16 -4.48 -0.13
CA ASN A 26 -18.89 -4.53 -0.85
C ASN A 26 -17.71 -3.92 -0.08
N ARG A 27 -17.88 -3.60 1.21
CA ARG A 27 -16.83 -3.05 2.08
C ARG A 27 -15.46 -3.74 1.92
N PRO A 28 -15.34 -5.08 1.90
CA PRO A 28 -14.04 -5.76 1.78
C PRO A 28 -13.42 -5.69 0.38
N LYS A 29 -14.10 -5.11 -0.61
CA LYS A 29 -13.55 -4.88 -1.97
C LYS A 29 -12.90 -3.51 -2.10
N PHE A 30 -13.10 -2.63 -1.14
CA PHE A 30 -12.48 -1.32 -1.11
C PHE A 30 -11.18 -1.41 -0.31
N ALA A 31 -10.15 -0.71 -0.78
CA ALA A 31 -8.93 -0.52 -0.01
C ALA A 31 -9.25 0.41 1.17
N ILE A 32 -9.60 -0.17 2.31
CA ILE A 32 -9.77 0.52 3.58
C ILE A 32 -8.46 0.36 4.35
N GLY A 33 -7.94 1.44 4.91
CA GLY A 33 -6.63 1.46 5.61
C GLY A 33 -6.52 0.54 6.84
N GLU A 34 -7.60 -0.17 7.20
CA GLU A 34 -7.66 -1.11 8.32
C GLU A 34 -7.33 -2.55 7.88
N GLU A 35 -7.37 -2.87 6.59
CA GLU A 35 -7.10 -4.24 6.11
C GLU A 35 -5.63 -4.41 5.71
N PRO A 36 -4.94 -5.45 6.22
CA PRO A 36 -3.56 -5.70 5.83
C PRO A 36 -3.50 -6.09 4.34
N LEU A 37 -2.67 -5.37 3.58
CA LEU A 37 -2.46 -5.59 2.14
C LEU A 37 -2.01 -7.04 1.80
N VAL A 38 -1.52 -7.77 2.79
CA VAL A 38 -0.94 -9.12 2.68
C VAL A 38 -1.96 -10.22 2.39
N LYS A 39 -3.27 -9.95 2.39
CA LYS A 39 -4.31 -10.97 2.14
C LYS A 39 -4.41 -11.45 0.67
N MET A 40 -3.57 -10.94 -0.23
CA MET A 40 -3.56 -11.36 -1.64
C MET A 40 -2.88 -12.73 -1.81
N ARG A 41 -3.59 -13.73 -2.34
CA ARG A 41 -2.99 -15.05 -2.66
C ARG A 41 -2.19 -14.97 -3.96
N GLY A 42 -1.00 -15.58 -4.02
CA GLY A 42 -0.23 -15.77 -5.26
C GLY A 42 0.78 -14.68 -5.63
N HIS A 43 1.17 -13.80 -4.69
CA HIS A 43 2.14 -12.72 -4.94
C HIS A 43 3.60 -13.09 -4.62
N ASN A 44 3.87 -14.36 -4.29
CA ASN A 44 5.24 -14.81 -4.04
C ASN A 44 5.99 -14.88 -5.37
N ILE A 45 7.04 -14.07 -5.49
CA ILE A 45 7.90 -14.03 -6.67
C ILE A 45 9.26 -14.58 -6.26
N GLU A 46 9.73 -15.59 -6.99
CA GLU A 46 11.11 -16.05 -6.88
C GLU A 46 11.96 -15.25 -7.88
N LEU A 47 12.93 -14.51 -7.37
CA LEU A 47 13.86 -13.73 -8.16
C LEU A 47 15.23 -14.41 -8.16
N TYR A 48 15.75 -14.65 -9.35
CA TYR A 48 17.07 -15.24 -9.58
C TYR A 48 18.02 -14.17 -10.12
N LEU A 49 19.28 -14.22 -9.70
CA LEU A 49 20.32 -13.37 -10.26
C LEU A 49 20.95 -14.09 -11.44
N ASP A 50 21.16 -13.38 -12.54
CA ASP A 50 21.87 -13.90 -13.73
C ASP A 50 23.40 -13.99 -13.53
N VAL A 51 23.88 -13.69 -12.31
CA VAL A 51 25.30 -13.65 -11.97
C VAL A 51 25.60 -14.46 -10.72
N GLU A 52 26.72 -15.18 -10.75
CA GLU A 52 27.24 -15.91 -9.61
C GLU A 52 28.09 -15.02 -8.68
N ARG A 53 28.42 -15.50 -7.49
CA ARG A 53 29.27 -14.76 -6.54
C ARG A 53 30.69 -14.58 -7.12
N PRO A 54 31.37 -13.46 -6.85
CA PRO A 54 30.99 -12.38 -5.93
C PRO A 54 29.98 -11.40 -6.53
N TYR A 55 28.97 -11.03 -5.74
CA TYR A 55 27.93 -10.10 -6.18
C TYR A 55 28.50 -8.70 -6.49
N PRO A 56 27.91 -7.95 -7.44
CA PRO A 56 28.37 -6.62 -7.82
C PRO A 56 28.53 -5.68 -6.62
N PRO A 57 29.62 -4.89 -6.53
CA PRO A 57 29.82 -3.92 -5.46
C PRO A 57 28.68 -2.90 -5.31
N MET A 58 27.91 -2.66 -6.40
CA MET A 58 26.74 -1.80 -6.40
C MET A 58 25.67 -2.21 -5.39
N LEU A 59 25.59 -3.50 -5.04
CA LEU A 59 24.67 -4.02 -4.02
C LEU A 59 25.12 -3.71 -2.58
N ARG A 60 26.34 -3.19 -2.39
CA ARG A 60 26.93 -2.86 -1.07
C ARG A 60 27.05 -1.36 -0.83
N ARG A 61 26.32 -0.53 -1.58
CA ARG A 61 26.37 0.92 -1.41
C ARG A 61 25.71 1.32 -0.09
N SER A 62 26.39 2.19 0.66
CA SER A 62 25.78 2.85 1.81
C SER A 62 24.54 3.65 1.36
N PRO A 63 23.52 3.79 2.23
CA PRO A 63 22.41 4.69 1.96
C PRO A 63 22.90 6.10 1.66
N TYR A 64 22.22 6.78 0.75
CA TYR A 64 22.51 8.18 0.46
C TYR A 64 22.17 9.06 1.67
N PRO A 65 22.99 10.08 2.01
CA PRO A 65 22.69 10.95 3.13
C PRO A 65 21.38 11.73 2.91
N GLU A 66 20.55 11.76 3.93
CA GLU A 66 19.25 12.45 3.92
C GLU A 66 19.20 13.56 4.98
N SER A 67 18.32 14.54 4.76
CA SER A 67 18.10 15.61 5.74
C SER A 67 17.34 15.07 6.97
N LEU A 68 17.52 15.71 8.13
CA LEU A 68 16.84 15.31 9.37
C LEU A 68 15.31 15.39 9.25
N GLU A 69 14.79 16.36 8.52
CA GLU A 69 13.36 16.52 8.29
C GLU A 69 12.83 15.40 7.39
N THR A 70 13.53 15.14 6.27
CA THR A 70 13.19 14.06 5.35
C THR A 70 13.19 12.71 6.04
N ARG A 71 14.19 12.45 6.90
CA ARG A 71 14.29 11.21 7.66
C ARG A 71 13.08 10.96 8.55
N LYS A 72 12.60 11.99 9.27
CA LYS A 72 11.44 11.86 10.17
C LYS A 72 10.16 11.52 9.41
N GLU A 73 9.92 12.17 8.28
CA GLU A 73 8.74 11.89 7.45
C GLU A 73 8.81 10.48 6.83
N ILE A 74 10.00 10.06 6.36
CA ILE A 74 10.20 8.70 5.85
C ILE A 74 10.00 7.66 6.97
N GLU A 75 10.52 7.90 8.17
CA GLU A 75 10.42 6.99 9.30
C GLU A 75 8.96 6.72 9.70
N LYS A 76 8.08 7.74 9.62
CA LYS A 76 6.64 7.56 9.83
C LYS A 76 6.06 6.53 8.86
N HIS A 77 6.36 6.65 7.56
CA HIS A 77 5.86 5.73 6.55
C HIS A 77 6.49 4.34 6.64
N ILE A 78 7.77 4.25 7.04
CA ILE A 78 8.41 2.97 7.31
C ILE A 78 7.68 2.23 8.45
N ASN A 79 7.30 2.94 9.51
CA ASN A 79 6.55 2.36 10.63
C ASN A 79 5.16 1.86 10.18
N GLU A 80 4.43 2.65 9.39
CA GLU A 80 3.15 2.22 8.81
C GLU A 80 3.31 0.93 7.97
N LEU A 81 4.36 0.83 7.15
CA LEU A 81 4.64 -0.35 6.34
C LEU A 81 5.08 -1.58 7.16
N LEU A 82 5.75 -1.37 8.29
CA LEU A 82 6.09 -2.44 9.25
C LEU A 82 4.83 -2.98 9.93
N GLU A 83 3.94 -2.11 10.41
CA GLU A 83 2.67 -2.50 11.02
C GLU A 83 1.77 -3.28 10.04
N MET A 84 1.77 -2.89 8.77
CA MET A 84 1.05 -3.59 7.70
C MET A 84 1.73 -4.91 7.26
N ASN A 85 2.90 -5.26 7.82
CA ASN A 85 3.72 -6.41 7.40
C ASN A 85 4.09 -6.41 5.91
N VAL A 86 4.20 -5.22 5.30
CA VAL A 86 4.64 -5.04 3.91
C VAL A 86 6.16 -5.13 3.82
N ILE A 87 6.86 -4.57 4.80
CA ILE A 87 8.31 -4.68 4.95
C ILE A 87 8.64 -5.34 6.30
N ARG A 88 9.83 -5.93 6.41
CA ARG A 88 10.33 -6.53 7.65
C ARG A 88 11.82 -6.29 7.81
N LYS A 89 12.30 -6.27 9.05
CA LYS A 89 13.74 -6.24 9.34
C LYS A 89 14.38 -7.56 8.87
N ILE A 90 15.46 -7.45 8.08
CA ILE A 90 16.30 -8.59 7.66
C ILE A 90 17.75 -8.27 8.04
N GLY A 91 18.40 -9.17 8.78
CA GLY A 91 19.76 -8.99 9.33
C GLY A 91 19.88 -9.57 10.74
N HIS A 92 21.10 -9.66 11.28
CA HIS A 92 21.32 -10.17 12.65
C HIS A 92 20.87 -9.17 13.72
N ASN A 93 20.32 -9.72 14.81
CA ASN A 93 20.10 -9.04 16.09
C ASN A 93 21.41 -8.52 16.67
#